data_AF-A0A6P0UE29-F1
#
_entry.id   AF-A0A6P0UE29-F1
#
_cell.length_a   1.000
_cell.length_b   1.000
_cell.length_c   1.000
_cell.angle_alpha   90.00
_cell.angle_beta   90.00
_cell.angle_gamma   90.00
#
_symmetry.space_group_name_H-M   'P 1'
#
loop_
_entity.id
_entity.type
_entity.pdbx_description
1 polymer ?
#
loop_
_entity_poly.entity_id
_entity_poly.type
_entity_poly.pdbx_seq_one_letter_code
_entity_poly.pdbx_strand_id
1 'polypeptide(L)'
;MKKVTLCLIGLIFMFSCQVDEIDQIQENLNAVYSRANKNENNSKKEFFYICHKLNIGNDWKFINLYLPENAIQAHLNHGDALGECPENDPDVDNGYNDCNCNGNVTRFDIRYNGARDAVISVTDSGGRKVIFKQTLTPGEMFTLNGFEKDGTLGAEIHLSVDGQQNTTIDASCTEPNMLGFTYGDFTIEGGSSLNGGEFCSGLVM
;
A
#
# COMPACT_ATOMS: atom_id res chain seq x y z
N MET A 1 9.03 -72.58 11.95
CA MET A 1 9.30 -72.36 13.39
C MET A 1 8.73 -70.99 13.76
N LYS A 2 7.43 -70.84 13.98
CA LYS A 2 6.75 -70.91 15.30
C LYS A 2 7.58 -70.32 16.45
N LYS A 3 7.38 -69.04 16.77
CA LYS A 3 7.27 -68.56 18.15
C LYS A 3 6.11 -67.55 18.21
N VAL A 4 4.96 -68.09 18.61
CA VAL A 4 3.77 -67.36 19.06
C VAL A 4 4.04 -67.01 20.52
N THR A 5 4.09 -65.73 20.88
CA THR A 5 4.06 -65.30 22.28
C THR A 5 2.67 -64.75 22.54
N LEU A 6 1.89 -65.56 23.24
CA LEU A 6 0.50 -65.34 23.60
C LEU A 6 0.46 -64.41 24.82
N CYS A 7 -0.18 -63.25 24.67
CA CYS A 7 -0.42 -62.30 25.75
C CYS A 7 -1.58 -62.83 26.60
N LEU A 8 -1.31 -63.33 27.81
CA LEU A 8 -2.34 -63.73 28.77
C LEU A 8 -2.34 -62.77 29.97
N ILE A 9 -3.41 -61.97 30.03
CA ILE A 9 -4.18 -61.56 31.21
C ILE A 9 -3.40 -61.48 32.54
N GLY A 10 -3.15 -60.25 33.00
CA GLY A 10 -2.71 -59.98 34.37
C GLY A 10 -2.76 -58.49 34.69
N LEU A 11 -3.60 -58.13 35.66
CA LEU A 11 -3.68 -56.82 36.31
C LEU A 11 -2.29 -56.29 36.67
N ILE A 12 -2.05 -55.01 36.35
CA ILE A 12 -1.20 -53.98 37.01
C ILE A 12 -0.56 -53.11 35.92
N PHE A 13 -0.79 -51.79 36.06
CA PHE A 13 -0.20 -50.67 35.34
C PHE A 13 1.14 -50.97 34.64
N MET A 14 1.25 -50.60 33.36
CA MET A 14 2.40 -49.87 32.77
C MET A 14 2.21 -49.75 31.26
N PHE A 15 2.09 -48.50 30.80
CA PHE A 15 2.55 -47.95 29.53
C PHE A 15 2.58 -48.90 28.32
N SER A 16 1.53 -48.86 27.50
CA SER A 16 1.63 -49.19 26.08
C SER A 16 2.49 -48.12 25.39
N CYS A 17 3.80 -48.38 25.35
CA CYS A 17 4.75 -47.66 24.51
C CYS A 17 4.68 -48.24 23.09
N GLN A 18 3.82 -47.66 22.25
CA GLN A 18 4.00 -47.62 20.80
C GLN A 18 3.55 -46.23 20.36
N VAL A 19 4.50 -45.31 20.48
CA VAL A 19 4.42 -43.97 19.91
C VAL A 19 4.90 -44.14 18.47
N ASP A 20 3.97 -44.03 17.53
CA ASP A 20 4.18 -44.26 16.10
C ASP A 20 5.30 -43.35 15.56
N GLU A 21 6.02 -43.83 14.55
CA GLU A 21 7.23 -43.26 13.93
C GLU A 21 7.18 -41.76 13.55
N ILE A 22 6.00 -41.12 13.62
CA ILE A 22 5.76 -39.69 13.39
C ILE A 22 6.15 -38.83 14.61
N ASP A 23 5.93 -39.32 15.84
CA ASP A 23 6.17 -38.55 17.06
C ASP A 23 7.66 -38.44 17.38
N GLN A 24 8.45 -39.46 17.04
CA GLN A 24 9.92 -39.41 17.18
C GLN A 24 10.53 -38.38 16.20
N ILE A 25 9.94 -38.20 15.02
CA ILE A 25 10.35 -37.16 14.06
C ILE A 25 10.00 -35.78 14.62
N GLN A 26 8.83 -35.63 15.22
CA GLN A 26 8.38 -34.38 15.83
C GLN A 26 9.26 -33.98 17.04
N GLU A 27 9.62 -34.94 17.91
CA GLU A 27 10.53 -34.68 19.03
C GLU A 27 11.95 -34.31 18.55
N ASN A 28 12.44 -34.94 17.50
CA ASN A 28 13.74 -34.60 16.92
C ASN A 28 13.72 -33.21 16.25
N LEU A 29 12.61 -32.84 15.61
CA LEU A 29 12.42 -31.49 15.06
C LEU A 29 12.40 -30.44 16.19
N ASN A 30 11.65 -30.72 17.26
CA ASN A 30 11.58 -29.85 18.44
C ASN A 30 12.93 -29.74 19.17
N ALA A 31 13.73 -30.80 19.18
CA ALA A 31 15.09 -30.80 19.73
C ALA A 31 16.07 -29.97 18.87
N VAL A 32 15.91 -29.98 17.54
CA VAL A 32 16.69 -29.12 16.63
C VAL A 32 16.29 -27.65 16.78
N TYR A 33 14.98 -27.35 16.85
CA TYR A 33 14.47 -25.99 17.11
C TYR A 33 14.91 -25.44 18.47
N SER A 34 14.89 -26.26 19.53
CA SER A 34 15.30 -25.83 20.87
C SER A 34 16.81 -25.65 21.03
N ARG A 35 17.63 -26.35 20.24
CA ARG A 35 19.09 -26.13 20.19
C ARG A 35 19.46 -24.87 19.42
N ALA A 36 18.71 -24.51 18.38
CA ALA A 36 18.87 -23.25 17.66
C ALA A 36 18.58 -22.02 18.56
N ASN A 37 17.70 -22.16 19.55
CA ASN A 37 17.34 -21.11 20.52
C ASN A 37 18.19 -21.07 21.80
N LYS A 38 19.21 -21.93 21.97
CA LYS A 38 19.97 -22.00 23.23
C LYS A 38 21.24 -21.13 23.29
N ASN A 39 21.48 -20.32 22.25
CA ASN A 39 22.54 -19.32 22.21
C ASN A 39 21.98 -17.91 22.04
N GLU A 40 20.91 -17.60 22.77
CA GLU A 40 20.42 -16.23 22.88
C GLU A 40 21.04 -15.56 24.10
N ASN A 41 21.90 -14.56 23.85
CA ASN A 41 21.78 -13.35 24.63
C ASN A 41 20.33 -12.89 24.46
N ASN A 42 19.60 -12.95 25.58
CA ASN A 42 18.18 -12.69 25.73
C ASN A 42 17.77 -11.34 25.12
N SER A 43 17.41 -11.38 23.84
CA SER A 43 16.69 -10.34 23.14
C SER A 43 15.56 -11.07 22.46
N LYS A 44 14.32 -10.85 22.89
CA LYS A 44 13.15 -11.28 22.12
C LYS A 44 13.37 -10.84 20.68
N LYS A 45 13.64 -11.78 19.77
CA LYS A 45 13.68 -11.47 18.35
C LYS A 45 12.24 -11.35 17.90
N GLU A 46 11.81 -10.11 17.73
CA GLU A 46 10.53 -9.81 17.13
C GLU A 46 10.64 -10.09 15.62
N PHE A 47 9.64 -10.78 15.08
CA PHE A 47 9.53 -11.13 13.67
C PHE A 47 8.34 -10.40 13.07
N PHE A 48 8.53 -9.87 11.86
CA PHE A 48 7.56 -9.04 11.18
C PHE A 48 7.30 -9.58 9.77
N TYR A 49 6.08 -9.34 9.29
CA TYR A 49 5.76 -9.53 7.88
C TYR A 49 6.36 -8.42 7.03
N ILE A 50 6.88 -8.79 5.87
CA ILE A 50 7.34 -7.90 4.82
C ILE A 50 6.67 -8.34 3.52
N CYS A 51 6.06 -7.40 2.81
CA CYS A 51 5.59 -7.62 1.45
C CYS A 51 6.77 -7.41 0.49
N HIS A 52 7.30 -8.54 0.00
CA HIS A 52 8.52 -8.59 -0.79
C HIS A 52 8.23 -8.61 -2.29
N LYS A 53 8.93 -7.76 -3.05
CA LYS A 53 8.78 -7.68 -4.51
C LYS A 53 9.79 -8.59 -5.21
N LEU A 54 9.33 -9.77 -5.62
CA LEU A 54 10.14 -10.78 -6.31
C LEU A 54 10.09 -10.61 -7.83
N ASN A 55 11.26 -10.54 -8.48
CA ASN A 55 11.35 -10.63 -9.94
C ASN A 55 11.33 -12.09 -10.38
N ILE A 56 10.32 -12.48 -11.16
CA ILE A 56 10.19 -13.81 -11.74
C ILE A 56 10.14 -13.66 -13.26
N GLY A 57 11.31 -13.80 -13.89
CA GLY A 57 11.44 -13.67 -15.34
C GLY A 57 11.29 -12.21 -15.81
N ASN A 58 10.19 -11.92 -16.50
CA ASN A 58 9.84 -10.57 -16.94
C ASN A 58 8.74 -9.92 -16.07
N ASP A 59 8.22 -10.65 -15.08
CA ASP A 59 7.11 -10.23 -14.23
C ASP A 59 7.55 -10.04 -12.78
N TRP A 60 6.83 -9.19 -12.05
CA TRP A 60 7.04 -8.97 -10.62
C TRP A 60 5.89 -9.57 -9.82
N LYS A 61 6.23 -10.30 -8.75
CA LYS A 61 5.25 -10.91 -7.84
C LYS A 61 5.51 -10.46 -6.41
N PHE A 62 4.45 -10.13 -5.69
CA PHE A 62 4.51 -9.86 -4.27
C PHE A 62 4.31 -11.15 -3.46
N ILE A 63 5.16 -11.36 -2.45
CA ILE A 63 5.07 -12.49 -1.53
C ILE A 63 5.24 -12.03 -0.09
N ASN A 64 4.55 -12.72 0.83
CA ASN A 64 4.75 -12.53 2.26
C ASN A 64 6.05 -13.19 2.71
N LEU A 65 6.99 -12.40 3.23
CA LEU A 65 8.15 -12.88 3.95
C LEU A 65 8.00 -12.61 5.45
N TYR A 66 8.40 -13.58 6.26
CA TYR A 66 8.40 -13.47 7.72
C TYR A 66 9.84 -13.45 8.21
N LEU A 67 10.31 -12.27 8.63
CA LEU A 67 11.73 -11.99 8.84
C LEU A 67 11.98 -11.38 10.21
N PRO A 68 13.17 -11.61 10.81
CA PRO A 68 13.55 -10.97 12.05
C PRO A 68 13.80 -9.47 11.82
N GLU A 69 13.60 -8.64 12.86
CA GLU A 69 13.75 -7.18 12.81
C GLU A 69 15.08 -6.72 12.17
N ASN A 70 16.17 -7.41 12.46
CA ASN A 70 17.50 -7.06 11.94
C ASN A 70 17.64 -7.22 10.42
N ALA A 71 16.71 -7.90 9.75
CA ALA A 71 16.66 -8.03 8.30
C ALA A 71 15.75 -6.98 7.64
N ILE A 72 14.82 -6.35 8.39
CA ILE A 72 13.78 -5.47 7.84
C ILE A 72 14.40 -4.29 7.09
N GLN A 73 15.34 -3.57 7.71
CA GLN A 73 15.89 -2.36 7.11
C GLN A 73 16.56 -2.64 5.75
N ALA A 74 17.21 -3.78 5.59
CA ALA A 74 17.82 -4.17 4.32
C ALA A 74 16.77 -4.42 3.22
N HIS A 75 15.59 -4.92 3.59
CA HIS A 75 14.46 -5.15 2.67
C HIS A 75 13.76 -3.85 2.29
N LEU A 76 13.52 -2.97 3.28
CA LEU A 76 13.00 -1.62 3.03
C LEU A 76 13.92 -0.82 2.09
N ASN A 77 15.24 -0.97 2.25
CA ASN A 77 16.23 -0.28 1.41
C ASN A 77 16.27 -0.74 -0.05
N HIS A 78 15.59 -1.85 -0.42
CA HIS A 78 15.50 -2.30 -1.81
C HIS A 78 14.07 -2.38 -2.35
N GLY A 79 13.11 -1.74 -1.65
CA GLY A 79 11.77 -1.50 -2.18
C GLY A 79 10.67 -2.43 -1.67
N ASP A 80 10.93 -3.18 -0.59
CA ASP A 80 9.89 -3.96 0.09
C ASP A 80 9.10 -3.09 1.09
N ALA A 81 7.91 -3.56 1.48
CA ALA A 81 7.04 -2.86 2.44
C ALA A 81 6.88 -3.64 3.75
N LEU A 82 6.75 -2.93 4.88
CA LEU A 82 6.42 -3.54 6.17
C LEU A 82 4.94 -3.94 6.22
N GLY A 83 4.66 -5.17 6.63
CA GLY A 83 3.31 -5.75 6.71
C GLY A 83 3.08 -6.92 5.75
N GLU A 84 1.87 -7.48 5.80
CA GLU A 84 1.42 -8.52 4.87
C GLU A 84 1.04 -7.90 3.51
N CYS A 85 1.26 -8.65 2.44
CA CYS A 85 0.67 -8.43 1.13
C CYS A 85 -0.84 -8.72 1.19
N PRO A 86 -1.67 -7.96 0.46
CA PRO A 86 -3.11 -8.15 0.44
C PRO A 86 -3.50 -9.55 -0.10
N GLU A 87 -4.43 -10.23 0.59
CA GLU A 87 -4.92 -11.55 0.16
C GLU A 87 -6.04 -11.44 -0.90
N ASN A 88 -5.89 -12.25 -1.96
CA ASN A 88 -6.68 -12.36 -3.20
C ASN A 88 -8.22 -12.20 -3.11
N ASP A 89 -8.78 -11.30 -3.91
CA ASP A 89 -10.21 -11.23 -4.31
C ASP A 89 -10.35 -11.74 -5.77
N PRO A 90 -11.29 -12.68 -6.07
CA PRO A 90 -11.43 -13.32 -7.37
C PRO A 90 -12.05 -12.49 -8.51
N ASP A 91 -12.34 -11.19 -8.33
CA ASP A 91 -12.66 -10.26 -9.44
C ASP A 91 -11.63 -9.10 -9.59
N VAL A 92 -10.44 -9.24 -9.00
CA VAL A 92 -9.36 -8.25 -9.13
C VAL A 92 -8.50 -8.53 -10.35
N ASP A 93 -8.73 -7.76 -11.41
CA ASP A 93 -7.73 -7.46 -12.43
C ASP A 93 -6.55 -6.72 -11.77
N ASN A 94 -5.63 -7.49 -11.15
CA ASN A 94 -4.33 -7.11 -10.58
C ASN A 94 -4.18 -5.67 -10.02
N GLY A 95 -5.21 -5.18 -9.33
CA GLY A 95 -5.30 -3.90 -8.65
C GLY A 95 -4.47 -3.90 -7.36
N TYR A 96 -3.14 -3.82 -7.51
CA TYR A 96 -2.38 -3.03 -6.55
C TYR A 96 -3.10 -1.69 -6.47
N ASN A 97 -3.44 -1.25 -5.27
CA ASN A 97 -3.77 0.13 -4.97
C ASN A 97 -2.52 0.98 -5.26
N ASP A 98 -2.20 1.10 -6.55
CA ASP A 98 -1.24 2.03 -7.12
C ASP A 98 -1.90 3.40 -7.05
N CYS A 99 -2.02 3.89 -5.83
CA CYS A 99 -2.47 5.23 -5.53
C CYS A 99 -1.49 6.32 -6.02
N ASN A 100 -0.50 5.92 -6.82
CA ASN A 100 0.27 6.82 -7.66
C ASN A 100 -0.66 7.38 -8.73
N CYS A 101 -0.38 8.62 -9.12
CA CYS A 101 -1.05 9.21 -10.26
C CYS A 101 -0.73 8.37 -11.52
N ASN A 102 -1.76 7.85 -12.21
CA ASN A 102 -1.59 7.20 -13.51
C ASN A 102 -2.77 7.49 -14.45
N GLY A 103 -2.47 7.81 -15.71
CA GLY A 103 -3.49 8.00 -16.75
C GLY A 103 -4.21 9.35 -16.73
N ASN A 104 -3.53 10.39 -16.23
CA ASN A 104 -4.09 11.72 -15.91
C ASN A 104 -5.07 11.73 -14.73
N VAL A 105 -5.19 12.89 -14.12
CA VAL A 105 -6.08 13.13 -12.98
C VAL A 105 -7.54 13.19 -13.44
N THR A 106 -8.41 12.55 -12.68
CA THR A 106 -9.88 12.54 -12.87
C THR A 106 -10.60 13.40 -11.84
N ARG A 107 -10.00 13.63 -10.67
CA ARG A 107 -10.52 14.52 -9.63
C ARG A 107 -9.39 15.18 -8.85
N PHE A 108 -9.56 16.46 -8.51
CA PHE A 108 -8.82 17.09 -7.42
C PHE A 108 -9.77 17.64 -6.36
N ASP A 109 -9.37 17.51 -5.11
CA ASP A 109 -9.94 18.20 -3.96
C ASP A 109 -8.92 19.26 -3.53
N ILE A 110 -9.27 20.54 -3.69
CA ILE A 110 -8.33 21.66 -3.65
C ILE A 110 -8.76 22.64 -2.57
N ARG A 111 -7.81 23.06 -1.73
CA ARG A 111 -7.98 24.15 -0.78
C ARG A 111 -7.49 25.47 -1.37
N TYR A 112 -8.28 26.53 -1.23
CA TYR A 112 -7.84 27.89 -1.51
C TYR A 112 -7.18 28.51 -0.27
N ASN A 113 -5.96 29.02 -0.39
CA ASN A 113 -5.14 29.57 0.70
C ASN A 113 -4.86 31.08 0.55
N GLY A 114 -5.59 31.79 -0.32
CA GLY A 114 -5.37 33.22 -0.50
C GLY A 114 -5.73 34.05 0.73
N ALA A 115 -5.35 35.33 0.74
CA ALA A 115 -5.47 36.18 1.92
C ALA A 115 -6.88 36.72 2.22
N ARG A 116 -7.80 36.62 1.26
CA ARG A 116 -9.17 37.17 1.32
C ARG A 116 -10.09 36.42 0.38
N ASP A 117 -11.38 36.66 0.50
CA ASP A 117 -12.38 36.14 -0.43
C ASP A 117 -12.08 36.62 -1.86
N ALA A 118 -12.13 35.70 -2.82
CA ALA A 118 -11.79 35.99 -4.22
C ALA A 118 -12.58 35.12 -5.18
N VAL A 119 -12.74 35.59 -6.42
CA VAL A 119 -13.31 34.77 -7.50
C VAL A 119 -12.25 33.84 -8.05
N ILE A 120 -12.39 32.56 -7.79
CA ILE A 120 -11.53 31.50 -8.31
C ILE A 120 -12.11 31.00 -9.62
N SER A 121 -11.28 30.93 -10.65
CA SER A 121 -11.66 30.28 -11.91
C SER A 121 -10.60 29.30 -12.38
N VAL A 122 -11.06 28.14 -12.84
CA VAL A 122 -10.21 27.09 -13.42
C VAL A 122 -10.56 26.92 -14.89
N THR A 123 -9.54 26.90 -15.76
CA THR A 123 -9.68 26.65 -17.20
C THR A 123 -8.86 25.47 -17.68
N ASP A 124 -9.20 24.95 -18.86
CA ASP A 124 -8.36 23.97 -19.57
C ASP A 124 -6.98 24.55 -19.90
N SER A 125 -6.03 23.70 -20.28
CA SER A 125 -4.67 24.10 -20.71
C SER A 125 -4.67 25.18 -21.81
N GLY A 126 -5.71 25.24 -22.65
CA GLY A 126 -5.84 26.28 -23.67
C GLY A 126 -6.41 27.61 -23.18
N GLY A 127 -6.90 27.71 -21.94
CA GLY A 127 -7.57 28.89 -21.40
C GLY A 127 -8.93 29.20 -22.06
N ARG A 128 -9.51 28.27 -22.82
CA ARG A 128 -10.71 28.49 -23.66
C ARG A 128 -11.98 28.04 -22.96
N LYS A 129 -11.90 27.01 -22.13
CA LYS A 129 -13.05 26.42 -21.43
C LYS A 129 -12.92 26.69 -19.94
N VAL A 130 -13.88 27.42 -19.38
CA VAL A 130 -14.02 27.58 -17.93
C VAL A 130 -14.67 26.32 -17.36
N ILE A 131 -13.94 25.63 -16.48
CA ILE A 131 -14.34 24.37 -15.85
C ILE A 131 -15.01 24.65 -14.50
N PHE A 132 -14.48 25.63 -13.77
CA PHE A 132 -14.97 26.03 -12.46
C PHE A 132 -14.90 27.55 -12.32
N LYS A 133 -15.90 28.16 -11.68
CA LYS A 133 -15.88 29.59 -11.32
C LYS A 133 -16.79 29.89 -10.13
N GLN A 134 -16.22 30.19 -8.98
CA GLN A 134 -16.96 30.54 -7.76
C GLN A 134 -16.17 31.54 -6.90
N THR A 135 -16.85 32.25 -6.01
CA THR A 135 -16.19 33.01 -4.94
C THR A 135 -15.88 32.06 -3.80
N LEU A 136 -14.61 31.97 -3.39
CA LEU A 136 -14.18 31.14 -2.28
C LEU A 136 -13.57 32.00 -1.17
N THR A 137 -13.77 31.58 0.07
CA THR A 137 -13.14 32.15 1.27
C THR A 137 -11.80 31.45 1.57
N PRO A 138 -10.82 32.10 2.21
CA PRO A 138 -9.58 31.45 2.61
C PRO A 138 -9.81 30.20 3.47
N GLY A 139 -9.20 29.09 3.09
CA GLY A 139 -9.33 27.77 3.70
C GLY A 139 -10.48 26.92 3.13
N GLU A 140 -11.33 27.48 2.26
CA GLU A 140 -12.41 26.75 1.63
C GLU A 140 -11.89 25.70 0.64
N MET A 141 -12.53 24.52 0.65
CA MET A 141 -12.22 23.43 -0.27
C MET A 141 -13.25 23.38 -1.39
N PHE A 142 -12.79 23.06 -2.59
CA PHE A 142 -13.64 22.77 -3.74
C PHE A 142 -13.13 21.53 -4.49
N THR A 143 -14.06 20.84 -5.14
CA THR A 143 -13.75 19.65 -5.94
C THR A 143 -13.82 19.99 -7.42
N LEU A 144 -12.77 19.63 -8.16
CA LEU A 144 -12.70 19.73 -9.61
C LEU A 144 -12.79 18.32 -10.20
N ASN A 145 -13.84 18.04 -10.98
CA ASN A 145 -14.00 16.77 -11.69
C ASN A 145 -13.53 16.89 -13.14
N GLY A 146 -13.08 15.77 -13.69
CA GLY A 146 -12.73 15.62 -15.09
C GLY A 146 -13.83 16.09 -16.04
N PHE A 147 -13.41 16.75 -17.12
CA PHE A 147 -14.29 17.40 -18.08
C PHE A 147 -14.00 17.00 -19.52
N GLU A 148 -12.95 16.20 -19.74
CA GLU A 148 -12.63 15.57 -21.00
C GLU A 148 -13.49 14.33 -21.23
N LYS A 149 -13.49 13.82 -22.47
CA LYS A 149 -14.34 12.68 -22.87
C LYS A 149 -14.01 11.38 -22.13
N ASP A 150 -12.76 11.22 -21.72
CA ASP A 150 -12.27 10.09 -20.93
C ASP A 150 -12.49 10.28 -19.42
N GLY A 151 -13.12 11.37 -19.01
CA GLY A 151 -13.36 11.68 -17.60
C GLY A 151 -12.15 12.25 -16.87
N THR A 152 -11.09 12.66 -17.59
CA THR A 152 -9.90 13.31 -17.02
C THR A 152 -10.00 14.83 -17.03
N LEU A 153 -9.09 15.50 -16.33
CA LEU A 153 -8.88 16.95 -16.35
C LEU A 153 -8.04 17.42 -17.56
N GLY A 154 -7.61 16.49 -18.43
CA GLY A 154 -6.55 16.76 -19.40
C GLY A 154 -5.16 16.83 -18.74
N ALA A 155 -4.16 17.21 -19.52
CA ALA A 155 -2.76 17.21 -19.07
C ALA A 155 -2.43 18.39 -18.12
N GLU A 156 -3.18 19.49 -18.20
CA GLU A 156 -2.87 20.70 -17.43
C GLU A 156 -4.15 21.55 -17.24
N ILE A 157 -4.25 22.19 -16.08
CA ILE A 157 -5.29 23.16 -15.74
C ILE A 157 -4.69 24.49 -15.27
N HIS A 158 -5.36 25.60 -15.57
CA HIS A 158 -4.91 26.94 -15.17
C HIS A 158 -5.85 27.50 -14.11
N LEU A 159 -5.29 27.98 -13.00
CA LEU A 159 -6.05 28.54 -11.89
C LEU A 159 -5.78 30.05 -11.79
N SER A 160 -6.87 30.82 -11.69
CA SER A 160 -6.84 32.28 -11.60
C SER A 160 -7.57 32.78 -10.35
N VAL A 161 -7.06 33.86 -9.77
CA VAL A 161 -7.65 34.59 -8.63
C VAL A 161 -8.05 35.98 -9.12
N ASP A 162 -9.32 36.34 -8.97
CA ASP A 162 -9.89 37.61 -9.45
C ASP A 162 -9.60 37.89 -10.95
N GLY A 163 -9.55 36.82 -11.74
CA GLY A 163 -9.29 36.86 -13.19
C GLY A 163 -7.82 37.02 -13.59
N GLN A 164 -6.89 37.10 -12.64
CA GLN A 164 -5.45 37.02 -12.92
C GLN A 164 -4.95 35.59 -12.71
N GLN A 165 -4.19 35.09 -13.67
CA GLN A 165 -3.59 33.76 -13.56
C GLN A 165 -2.67 33.71 -12.34
N ASN A 166 -2.94 32.77 -11.45
CA ASN A 166 -2.19 32.56 -10.21
C ASN A 166 -1.21 31.40 -10.37
N THR A 167 -1.66 30.28 -10.95
CA THR A 167 -0.81 29.11 -11.13
C THR A 167 -1.30 28.18 -12.24
N THR A 168 -0.49 27.17 -12.53
CA THR A 168 -0.73 26.07 -13.46
C THR A 168 -0.45 24.76 -12.74
N ILE A 169 -1.28 23.74 -12.97
CA ILE A 169 -1.11 22.42 -12.36
C ILE A 169 -1.07 21.37 -13.48
N ASP A 170 0.05 20.63 -13.54
CA ASP A 170 0.23 19.47 -14.42
C ASP A 170 -0.61 18.29 -13.90
N ALA A 171 -1.69 17.96 -14.59
CA ALA A 171 -2.61 16.88 -14.25
C ALA A 171 -2.31 15.58 -15.02
N SER A 172 -1.13 15.48 -15.66
CA SER A 172 -0.78 14.37 -16.56
C SER A 172 -0.19 13.14 -15.86
N CYS A 173 0.04 13.24 -14.54
CA CYS A 173 0.70 12.20 -13.74
C CYS A 173 2.16 11.91 -14.14
N THR A 174 2.87 12.90 -14.69
CA THR A 174 4.32 12.84 -14.89
C THR A 174 5.08 12.76 -13.56
N GLU A 175 4.55 13.43 -12.53
CA GLU A 175 5.01 13.32 -11.15
C GLU A 175 4.06 12.43 -10.32
N PRO A 176 4.59 11.43 -9.59
CA PRO A 176 3.77 10.34 -9.04
C PRO A 176 2.89 10.72 -7.85
N ASN A 177 3.13 11.87 -7.20
CA ASN A 177 2.36 12.28 -6.03
C ASN A 177 2.17 13.80 -5.99
N MET A 178 0.92 14.24 -6.14
CA MET A 178 0.53 15.65 -6.12
C MET A 178 -0.11 16.06 -4.79
N LEU A 179 -0.34 15.10 -3.89
CA LEU A 179 -1.04 15.34 -2.64
C LEU A 179 -0.18 16.14 -1.65
N GLY A 180 -0.76 17.16 -1.04
CA GLY A 180 -0.09 18.08 -0.12
C GLY A 180 0.75 19.16 -0.80
N PHE A 181 0.92 19.12 -2.12
CA PHE A 181 1.65 20.15 -2.85
C PHE A 181 0.82 21.42 -2.96
N THR A 182 1.53 22.56 -2.88
CA THR A 182 0.94 23.88 -3.01
C THR A 182 1.43 24.54 -4.28
N TYR A 183 0.48 25.00 -5.09
CA TYR A 183 0.67 25.69 -6.36
C TYR A 183 0.07 27.09 -6.23
N GLY A 184 0.92 28.11 -6.12
CA GLY A 184 0.45 29.47 -5.83
C GLY A 184 -0.40 29.51 -4.56
N ASP A 185 -1.66 29.95 -4.69
CA ASP A 185 -2.61 30.05 -3.58
C ASP A 185 -3.43 28.77 -3.35
N PHE A 186 -3.05 27.61 -3.90
CA PHE A 186 -3.87 26.40 -3.87
C PHE A 186 -3.10 25.18 -3.37
N THR A 187 -3.69 24.39 -2.47
CA THR A 187 -3.13 23.10 -2.02
C THR A 187 -4.00 21.95 -2.48
N ILE A 188 -3.39 20.88 -3.01
CA ILE A 188 -4.09 19.64 -3.32
C ILE A 188 -4.23 18.81 -2.05
N GLU A 189 -5.46 18.61 -1.58
CA GLU A 189 -5.80 17.90 -0.35
C GLU A 189 -6.37 16.49 -0.60
N GLY A 190 -6.69 16.20 -1.87
CA GLY A 190 -7.19 14.90 -2.32
C GLY A 190 -7.30 14.85 -3.83
N GLY A 191 -7.61 13.65 -4.35
CA GLY A 191 -7.86 13.47 -5.78
C GLY A 191 -7.81 12.02 -6.21
N SER A 192 -8.06 11.80 -7.49
CA SER A 192 -8.01 10.49 -8.13
C SER A 192 -7.46 10.60 -9.55
N SER A 193 -6.92 9.50 -10.08
CA SER A 193 -6.45 9.38 -11.46
C SER A 193 -7.16 8.24 -12.20
N LEU A 194 -7.08 8.25 -13.54
CA LEU A 194 -7.84 7.34 -14.39
C LEU A 194 -7.50 5.86 -14.13
N ASN A 195 -6.21 5.57 -14.01
CA ASN A 195 -5.71 4.20 -13.84
C ASN A 195 -5.21 3.93 -12.42
N GLY A 196 -4.81 4.96 -11.67
CA GLY A 196 -4.32 4.81 -10.29
C GLY A 196 -5.42 4.87 -9.22
N GLY A 197 -6.64 5.27 -9.59
CA GLY A 197 -7.73 5.45 -8.63
C GLY A 197 -7.45 6.60 -7.66
N GLU A 198 -7.96 6.50 -6.43
CA GLU A 198 -7.78 7.51 -5.38
C GLU A 198 -6.30 7.68 -4.98
N PHE A 199 -5.87 8.92 -4.79
CA PHE A 199 -4.54 9.21 -4.24
C PHE A 199 -4.45 8.69 -2.81
N CYS A 200 -3.28 8.16 -2.45
CA CYS A 200 -3.06 7.65 -1.11
C CYS A 200 -3.14 8.83 -0.15
N SER A 201 -3.96 8.71 0.90
CA SER A 201 -3.93 9.68 1.99
C SER A 201 -2.50 9.73 2.53
N GLY A 202 -1.82 10.85 2.36
CA GLY A 202 -0.46 11.12 2.84
C GLY A 202 -0.41 11.26 4.36
N LEU A 203 -1.17 10.45 5.10
CA LEU A 203 -1.09 10.32 6.56
C LEU A 203 0.22 9.59 6.90
N VAL A 204 1.32 10.30 6.69
CA VAL A 204 2.52 10.15 7.50
C VAL A 204 2.23 10.94 8.77
N MET A 205 1.78 10.23 9.82
CA MET A 205 1.95 10.70 11.20
C MET A 205 3.29 10.24 11.71
#